data_AF-A0A344AIM8-F1
#
_entry.id   AF-A0A344AIM8-F1
#
_cell.length_a   1.000
_cell.length_b   1.000
_cell.length_c   1.000
_cell.angle_alpha   90.00
_cell.angle_beta   90.00
_cell.angle_gamma   90.00
#
_symmetry.space_group_name_H-M   'P 1'
#
loop_
_entity.id
_entity.type
_entity.pdbx_description
1 polymer ?
#
loop_
_entity_poly.entity_id
_entity_poly.type
_entity_poly.pdbx_seq_one_letter_code
_entity_poly.pdbx_strand_id
1 'polypeptide(L)'
;MPRSQRNDNFIDKTFTILADILLQILPTTKREREAFTYYRDGMSAQSEGEYAEASQNYYKAMRLEIDSYDRSYILYNIGLTHTSNGKHAKALEYYFQALERNSFLPQALNNMAVIRHHEGNRPFNKETQRFQKLGLIKLLSIGNKQLHLPPVITLKHRIGLKLQDVLFLLSE
;
A
#
# COMPACT_ATOMS: atom_id res chain seq x y z
N MET A 1 15.36 -24.34 -1.05
CA MET A 1 16.47 -23.51 -0.58
C MET A 1 16.01 -22.77 0.67
N PRO A 2 16.84 -22.62 1.72
CA PRO A 2 16.50 -21.81 2.89
C PRO A 2 16.38 -20.33 2.49
N ARG A 3 15.39 -19.60 3.04
CA ARG A 3 15.14 -18.17 2.75
C ARG A 3 16.39 -17.28 2.86
N SER A 4 17.33 -17.65 3.72
CA SER A 4 18.60 -16.95 3.96
C SER A 4 19.49 -16.71 2.71
N GLN A 5 19.24 -17.35 1.57
CA GLN A 5 20.15 -17.29 0.41
C GLN A 5 19.56 -16.68 -0.87
N ARG A 6 18.28 -16.28 -0.90
CA ARG A 6 17.63 -15.82 -2.15
C ARG A 6 17.59 -14.32 -2.37
N ASN A 7 17.76 -13.50 -1.33
CA ASN A 7 17.77 -12.04 -1.47
C ASN A 7 18.82 -11.42 -0.53
N ASP A 8 20.08 -11.43 -0.97
CA ASP A 8 21.19 -10.70 -0.33
C ASP A 8 21.14 -9.20 -0.65
N ASN A 9 19.94 -8.60 -0.72
CA ASN A 9 19.83 -7.19 -1.04
C ASN A 9 20.19 -6.36 0.20
N PHE A 10 21.27 -5.59 0.12
CA PHE A 10 21.82 -4.80 1.24
C PHE A 10 20.76 -3.87 1.87
N ILE A 11 19.86 -3.35 1.04
CA ILE A 11 18.75 -2.49 1.46
C ILE A 11 17.78 -3.25 2.38
N ASP A 12 17.42 -4.50 2.03
CA ASP A 12 16.45 -5.31 2.79
C ASP A 12 17.01 -5.73 4.16
N LYS A 13 18.32 -6.06 4.22
CA LYS A 13 19.01 -6.35 5.49
C LYS A 13 19.07 -5.12 6.39
N THR A 14 19.43 -3.97 5.83
CA THR A 14 19.52 -2.72 6.59
C THR A 14 18.15 -2.32 7.14
N PHE A 15 17.10 -2.45 6.33
CA PHE A 15 15.72 -2.20 6.75
C PHE A 15 15.28 -3.16 7.86
N THR A 16 15.61 -4.46 7.73
CA THR A 16 15.28 -5.47 8.75
C THR A 16 15.94 -5.15 10.10
N ILE A 17 17.23 -4.80 10.09
CA ILE A 17 17.97 -4.44 11.32
C ILE A 17 17.37 -3.18 11.95
N LEU A 18 17.09 -2.14 11.17
CA LEU A 18 16.47 -0.91 11.68
C LEU A 18 15.09 -1.17 12.28
N ALA A 19 14.27 -1.99 11.62
CA ALA A 19 12.95 -2.37 12.13
C ALA A 19 13.05 -3.12 13.48
N ASP A 20 13.98 -4.06 13.61
CA ASP A 20 14.19 -4.81 14.85
C ASP A 20 14.63 -3.90 16.01
N ILE A 21 15.52 -2.94 15.74
CA ILE A 21 15.96 -1.94 16.73
C ILE A 21 14.78 -1.06 17.15
N LEU A 22 13.95 -0.60 16.20
CA LEU A 22 12.78 0.23 16.51
C LEU A 22 11.77 -0.51 17.40
N LEU A 23 11.52 -1.81 17.15
CA LEU A 23 10.61 -2.62 17.97
C LEU A 23 11.09 -2.84 19.41
N GLN A 24 12.40 -2.79 19.64
CA GLN A 24 12.99 -2.90 20.99
C GLN A 24 12.83 -1.60 21.79
N ILE A 25 12.88 -0.46 21.12
CA ILE A 25 12.88 0.87 21.76
C ILE A 25 11.45 1.40 21.96
N LEU A 26 10.53 1.10 21.03
CA LEU A 26 9.16 1.60 21.10
C LEU A 26 8.33 0.83 22.14
N PRO A 27 7.53 1.51 22.97
CA PRO A 27 6.58 0.87 23.87
C PRO A 27 5.42 0.29 23.04
N THR A 28 5.64 -0.92 22.52
CA THR A 28 4.69 -1.68 21.70
C THR A 28 4.16 -2.86 22.48
N THR A 29 2.88 -3.15 22.31
CA THR A 29 2.30 -4.37 22.88
C THR A 29 2.83 -5.59 22.15
N LYS A 30 2.83 -6.75 22.82
CA LYS A 30 3.20 -8.03 22.18
C LYS A 30 2.40 -8.28 20.89
N ARG A 31 1.12 -7.91 20.89
CA ARG A 31 0.21 -8.08 19.76
C ARG A 31 0.58 -7.21 18.57
N GLU A 32 0.88 -5.94 18.78
CA GLU A 32 1.34 -5.02 17.73
C GLU A 32 2.67 -5.49 17.14
N ARG A 33 3.60 -5.94 17.99
CA ARG A 33 4.87 -6.51 17.54
C ARG A 33 4.66 -7.74 16.65
N GLU A 34 3.80 -8.67 17.06
CA GLU A 34 3.44 -9.84 16.25
C GLU A 34 2.77 -9.45 14.93
N ALA A 35 1.84 -8.49 14.96
CA ALA A 35 1.20 -7.97 13.74
C ALA A 35 2.23 -7.42 12.75
N PHE A 36 3.16 -6.62 13.25
CA PHE A 36 4.24 -6.04 12.46
C PHE A 36 5.21 -7.11 11.92
N THR A 37 5.56 -8.14 12.70
CA THR A 37 6.39 -9.25 12.22
C THR A 37 5.72 -9.95 11.04
N TYR A 38 4.44 -10.30 11.14
CA TYR A 38 3.71 -10.90 10.02
C TYR A 38 3.61 -9.95 8.82
N TYR A 39 3.43 -8.64 9.04
CA TYR A 39 3.41 -7.68 7.95
C TYR A 39 4.75 -7.65 7.19
N ARG A 40 5.88 -7.61 7.93
CA ARG A 40 7.23 -7.63 7.36
C ARG A 40 7.50 -8.93 6.59
N ASP A 41 7.16 -10.07 7.18
CA ASP A 41 7.32 -11.37 6.52
C ASP A 41 6.48 -11.46 5.25
N GLY A 42 5.30 -10.81 5.24
CA GLY A 42 4.48 -10.66 4.04
C GLY A 42 5.15 -9.84 2.94
N MET A 43 5.77 -8.71 3.28
CA MET A 43 6.51 -7.87 2.33
C MET A 43 7.73 -8.60 1.76
N SER A 44 8.48 -9.30 2.60
CA SER A 44 9.62 -10.11 2.18
C SER A 44 9.20 -11.22 1.22
N ALA A 45 8.17 -12.00 1.57
CA ALA A 45 7.64 -13.03 0.67
C ALA A 45 7.14 -12.43 -0.67
N GLN A 46 6.52 -11.24 -0.63
CA GLN A 46 6.06 -10.56 -1.84
C GLN A 46 7.21 -10.12 -2.75
N SER A 47 8.32 -9.61 -2.18
CA SER A 47 9.50 -9.21 -2.96
C SER A 47 10.20 -10.41 -3.60
N GLU A 48 10.08 -11.58 -2.99
CA GLU A 48 10.56 -12.86 -3.52
C GLU A 48 9.60 -13.49 -4.56
N GLY A 49 8.42 -12.90 -4.78
CA GLY A 49 7.40 -13.44 -5.70
C GLY A 49 6.55 -14.57 -5.12
N GLU A 50 6.72 -14.90 -3.84
CA GLU A 50 5.99 -15.95 -3.13
C GLU A 50 4.61 -15.43 -2.65
N TYR A 51 3.75 -15.06 -3.60
CA TYR A 51 2.49 -14.34 -3.35
C TYR A 51 1.49 -15.09 -2.46
N ALA A 52 1.52 -16.43 -2.48
CA ALA A 52 0.65 -17.24 -1.62
C ALA A 52 1.04 -17.09 -0.14
N GLU A 53 2.33 -17.10 0.15
CA GLU A 53 2.84 -16.86 1.49
C GLU A 53 2.61 -15.42 1.91
N ALA A 54 2.92 -14.45 1.05
CA ALA A 54 2.68 -13.03 1.32
C ALA A 54 1.23 -12.78 1.77
N SER A 55 0.26 -13.36 1.05
CA SER A 55 -1.16 -13.30 1.40
C SER A 55 -1.45 -13.85 2.80
N GLN A 56 -0.91 -15.02 3.14
CA GLN A 56 -1.13 -15.63 4.46
C GLN A 56 -0.58 -14.74 5.58
N ASN A 57 0.62 -14.21 5.40
CA ASN A 57 1.26 -13.34 6.37
C ASN A 57 0.50 -12.01 6.54
N TYR A 58 0.07 -11.38 5.45
CA TYR A 58 -0.77 -10.18 5.54
C TYR A 58 -2.12 -10.44 6.22
N TYR A 59 -2.76 -11.58 5.99
CA TYR A 59 -4.01 -11.90 6.71
C TYR A 59 -3.80 -12.14 8.20
N LYS A 60 -2.67 -12.73 8.61
CA LYS A 60 -2.31 -12.85 10.03
C LYS A 60 -2.06 -11.48 10.64
N ALA A 61 -1.29 -10.63 9.95
CA ALA A 61 -1.06 -9.24 10.36
C ALA A 61 -2.38 -8.48 10.53
N MET A 62 -3.30 -8.59 9.56
CA MET A 62 -4.62 -7.94 9.58
C MET A 62 -5.48 -8.30 10.80
N ARG A 63 -5.42 -9.58 11.22
CA ARG A 63 -6.18 -10.07 12.38
C ARG A 63 -5.66 -9.49 13.69
N LEU A 64 -4.35 -9.28 13.76
CA LEU A 64 -3.68 -8.81 14.97
C LEU A 64 -3.65 -7.29 15.04
N GLU A 65 -3.40 -6.60 13.93
CA GLU A 65 -3.37 -5.15 13.88
C GLU A 65 -4.75 -4.60 14.24
N ILE A 66 -4.80 -3.52 15.02
CA ILE A 66 -6.03 -2.84 15.47
C ILE A 66 -6.08 -1.43 14.89
N ASP A 67 -4.92 -0.78 14.77
CA ASP A 67 -4.84 0.59 14.29
C ASP A 67 -5.38 0.71 12.86
N SER A 68 -6.23 1.71 12.66
CA SER A 68 -6.90 1.90 11.37
C SER A 68 -5.91 2.31 10.29
N TYR A 69 -4.94 3.15 10.64
CA TYR A 69 -3.95 3.66 9.72
C TYR A 69 -2.98 2.54 9.29
N ASP A 70 -2.45 1.75 10.22
CA ASP A 70 -1.56 0.62 9.90
C ASP A 70 -2.28 -0.47 9.09
N ARG A 71 -3.55 -0.77 9.42
CA ARG A 71 -4.40 -1.66 8.60
C ARG A 71 -4.53 -1.20 7.15
N SER A 72 -4.47 0.11 6.87
CA SER A 72 -4.55 0.63 5.50
C SER A 72 -3.41 0.11 4.63
N TYR A 73 -2.18 0.04 5.16
CA TYR A 73 -1.01 -0.48 4.45
C TYR A 73 -1.08 -1.99 4.25
N ILE A 74 -1.56 -2.73 5.26
CA ILE A 74 -1.78 -4.18 5.12
C ILE A 74 -2.82 -4.45 4.03
N LEU A 75 -3.94 -3.70 4.00
CA LEU A 75 -4.96 -3.81 2.95
C LEU A 75 -4.39 -3.47 1.56
N TYR A 76 -3.58 -2.42 1.49
CA TYR A 76 -2.91 -2.04 0.24
C TYR A 76 -2.00 -3.15 -0.29
N ASN A 77 -1.19 -3.79 0.57
CA ASN A 77 -0.31 -4.88 0.14
C ASN A 77 -1.06 -6.17 -0.22
N ILE A 78 -2.20 -6.46 0.43
CA ILE A 78 -3.12 -7.50 -0.02
C ILE A 78 -3.66 -7.16 -1.43
N GLY A 79 -4.02 -5.89 -1.65
CA GLY A 79 -4.42 -5.38 -2.96
C GLY A 79 -3.33 -5.58 -4.02
N LEU A 80 -2.08 -5.23 -3.72
CA LEU A 80 -0.92 -5.48 -4.59
C LEU A 80 -0.78 -6.97 -4.94
N THR A 81 -0.89 -7.84 -3.94
CA THR A 81 -0.79 -9.28 -4.14
C THR A 81 -1.91 -9.79 -5.06
N HIS A 82 -3.11 -9.24 -4.97
CA HIS A 82 -4.20 -9.56 -5.91
C HIS A 82 -3.96 -9.01 -7.31
N THR A 83 -3.39 -7.81 -7.45
CA THR A 83 -2.99 -7.21 -8.73
C THR A 83 -1.97 -8.10 -9.44
N SER A 84 -0.92 -8.54 -8.74
CA SER A 84 0.11 -9.43 -9.31
C SER A 84 -0.46 -10.78 -9.75
N ASN A 85 -1.53 -11.25 -9.11
CA ASN A 85 -2.25 -12.47 -9.48
C ASN A 85 -3.34 -12.25 -10.56
N GLY A 86 -3.43 -11.07 -11.17
CA GLY A 86 -4.44 -10.73 -12.18
C GLY A 86 -5.87 -10.59 -11.65
N LYS A 87 -6.07 -10.62 -10.32
CA LYS A 87 -7.38 -10.55 -9.67
C LYS A 87 -7.78 -9.08 -9.44
N HIS A 88 -7.87 -8.33 -10.53
CA HIS A 88 -8.06 -6.87 -10.52
C HIS A 88 -9.28 -6.39 -9.73
N ALA A 89 -10.43 -7.03 -9.87
CA ALA A 89 -11.64 -6.66 -9.11
C ALA A 89 -11.43 -6.72 -7.58
N LYS A 90 -10.80 -7.80 -7.09
CA LYS A 90 -10.48 -7.93 -5.66
C LYS A 90 -9.42 -6.92 -5.22
N ALA A 91 -8.42 -6.67 -6.06
CA ALA A 91 -7.41 -5.67 -5.77
C ALA A 91 -8.04 -4.29 -5.57
N LEU A 92 -8.96 -3.87 -6.44
CA LEU A 92 -9.68 -2.61 -6.31
C LEU A 92 -10.47 -2.53 -4.99
N GLU A 93 -11.18 -3.59 -4.61
CA GLU A 93 -11.90 -3.65 -3.33
C GLU A 93 -10.97 -3.44 -2.13
N TYR A 94 -9.78 -4.05 -2.14
CA TYR A 94 -8.80 -3.88 -1.07
C TYR A 94 -8.17 -2.49 -1.06
N TYR A 95 -7.85 -1.93 -2.24
CA TYR A 95 -7.36 -0.56 -2.33
C TYR A 95 -8.41 0.46 -1.85
N PHE A 96 -9.69 0.22 -2.12
CA PHE A 96 -10.76 1.05 -1.59
C PHE A 96 -10.84 1.00 -0.06
N GLN A 97 -10.80 -0.22 0.50
CA GLN A 97 -10.81 -0.38 1.95
C GLN A 97 -9.59 0.27 2.61
N ALA A 98 -8.43 0.27 1.94
CA ALA A 98 -7.25 0.99 2.39
C ALA A 98 -7.50 2.50 2.42
N LEU A 99 -8.07 3.06 1.34
CA LEU A 99 -8.36 4.49 1.21
C LEU A 99 -9.46 4.99 2.16
N GLU A 100 -10.43 4.14 2.50
CA GLU A 100 -11.43 4.47 3.53
C GLU A 100 -10.81 4.67 4.91
N ARG A 101 -9.67 4.02 5.18
CA ARG A 101 -8.93 4.10 6.46
C ARG A 101 -7.84 5.15 6.43
N ASN A 102 -7.18 5.30 5.28
CA ASN A 102 -6.16 6.30 5.04
C ASN A 102 -6.41 6.92 3.66
N SER A 103 -7.05 8.09 3.66
CA SER A 103 -7.35 8.83 2.43
C SER A 103 -6.11 9.36 1.72
N PHE A 104 -4.95 9.39 2.40
CA PHE A 104 -3.67 9.84 1.87
C PHE A 104 -2.78 8.65 1.52
N LEU A 105 -3.20 7.87 0.53
CA LEU A 105 -2.46 6.70 0.04
C LEU A 105 -2.30 6.77 -1.50
N PRO A 106 -1.46 7.68 -2.03
CA PRO A 106 -1.34 7.92 -3.47
C PRO A 106 -0.92 6.68 -4.27
N GLN A 107 -0.16 5.76 -3.66
CA GLN A 107 0.24 4.50 -4.28
C GLN A 107 -0.98 3.60 -4.58
N ALA A 108 -1.97 3.56 -3.68
CA ALA A 108 -3.23 2.85 -3.94
C ALA A 108 -3.99 3.49 -5.10
N LEU A 109 -4.04 4.82 -5.14
CA LEU A 109 -4.68 5.56 -6.24
C LEU A 109 -4.03 5.22 -7.59
N ASN A 110 -2.69 5.22 -7.63
CA ASN A 110 -1.91 4.90 -8.82
C ASN A 110 -2.15 3.46 -9.30
N ASN A 111 -2.18 2.48 -8.39
CA ASN A 111 -2.43 1.09 -8.78
C ASN A 111 -3.85 0.87 -9.28
N MET A 112 -4.85 1.49 -8.63
CA MET A 112 -6.23 1.46 -9.10
C MET A 112 -6.38 2.12 -10.48
N ALA A 113 -5.67 3.23 -10.70
CA ALA A 113 -5.59 3.92 -11.97
C ALA A 113 -5.05 3.03 -13.08
N VAL A 114 -3.92 2.35 -12.84
CA VAL A 114 -3.30 1.41 -13.77
C VAL A 114 -4.25 0.26 -14.11
N ILE A 115 -4.89 -0.34 -13.10
CA ILE A 115 -5.88 -1.41 -13.31
C ILE A 115 -7.02 -0.92 -14.21
N ARG A 116 -7.55 0.28 -13.94
CA ARG A 116 -8.67 0.83 -14.72
C ARG A 116 -8.29 1.18 -16.14
N HIS A 117 -7.08 1.70 -16.33
CA HIS A 117 -6.54 1.93 -17.67
C HIS A 117 -6.42 0.60 -18.44
N HIS A 118 -5.90 -0.45 -17.79
CA HIS A 118 -5.78 -1.78 -18.38
C HIS A 118 -7.14 -2.42 -18.69
N GLU A 119 -8.16 -2.22 -17.85
CA GLU A 119 -9.48 -2.83 -18.02
C GLU A 119 -10.34 -2.21 -19.13
N GLY A 120 -9.94 -1.07 -19.72
CA GLY A 120 -10.50 -0.51 -20.96
C GLY A 120 -12.03 -0.36 -20.99
N ASN A 121 -12.54 0.85 -20.73
CA ASN A 121 -13.91 1.28 -21.06
C ASN A 121 -15.05 0.34 -20.58
N ARG A 122 -14.88 -0.35 -19.45
CA ARG A 122 -16.00 -1.05 -18.80
C ARG A 122 -17.07 -0.05 -18.37
N PRO A 123 -18.37 -0.37 -18.54
CA PRO A 123 -19.45 0.54 -18.21
C PRO A 123 -19.39 0.98 -16.74
N PHE A 124 -19.76 2.24 -16.51
CA PHE A 124 -19.85 2.83 -15.17
C PHE A 124 -20.73 1.96 -14.28
N ASN A 125 -20.13 1.31 -13.29
CA ASN A 125 -20.81 0.44 -12.32
C ASN A 125 -20.65 0.98 -10.89
N LYS A 126 -21.12 0.24 -9.88
CA LYS A 126 -21.03 0.63 -8.46
C LYS A 126 -19.61 1.01 -8.02
N GLU A 127 -18.60 0.30 -8.52
CA GLU A 127 -17.20 0.61 -8.24
C GLU A 127 -16.81 1.99 -8.79
N THR A 128 -17.25 2.31 -10.01
CA THR A 128 -16.99 3.61 -10.64
C THR A 128 -17.64 4.76 -9.85
N GLN A 129 -18.81 4.55 -9.25
CA GLN A 129 -19.41 5.53 -8.32
C GLN A 129 -18.55 5.72 -7.05
N ARG A 130 -17.97 4.65 -6.51
CA ARG A 130 -17.04 4.74 -5.38
C ARG A 130 -15.76 5.49 -5.74
N PHE A 131 -15.20 5.24 -6.93
CA PHE A 131 -14.06 6.00 -7.47
C PHE A 131 -14.38 7.48 -7.64
N GLN A 132 -15.58 7.81 -8.11
CA GLN A 132 -16.04 9.19 -8.24
C GLN A 132 -16.18 9.88 -6.88
N LYS A 133 -16.73 9.17 -5.87
CA LYS A 133 -16.82 9.66 -4.49
C LYS A 133 -15.44 9.95 -3.90
N LEU A 134 -14.43 9.16 -4.26
CA LEU A 134 -13.03 9.38 -3.89
C LEU A 134 -12.30 10.40 -4.80
N GLY A 135 -12.97 10.98 -5.81
CA GLY A 135 -12.41 12.00 -6.71
C GLY A 135 -11.48 11.49 -7.81
N LEU A 136 -11.29 10.18 -7.92
CA LEU A 136 -10.18 9.56 -8.67
C LEU A 136 -10.38 9.52 -10.18
N ILE A 137 -11.63 9.41 -10.64
CA ILE A 137 -11.95 9.38 -12.08
C ILE A 137 -11.59 10.71 -12.76
N LYS A 138 -11.70 11.83 -12.04
CA LYS A 138 -11.37 13.14 -12.59
C LYS A 138 -9.86 13.26 -12.83
N LEU A 139 -9.03 12.75 -11.91
CA LEU A 139 -7.57 12.65 -12.08
C LEU A 139 -7.19 11.73 -13.25
N LEU A 140 -7.90 10.61 -13.41
CA LEU A 140 -7.64 9.65 -14.50
C LEU A 140 -8.08 10.17 -15.86
N SER A 141 -9.17 10.94 -15.90
CA SER A 141 -9.62 11.61 -17.13
C SER A 141 -8.68 12.74 -17.57
N ILE A 142 -7.90 13.35 -16.65
CA ILE A 142 -6.90 14.38 -16.96
C ILE A 142 -5.72 13.78 -17.76
N GLY A 143 -5.41 12.49 -17.58
CA GLY A 143 -4.40 11.79 -18.39
C GLY A 143 -4.83 11.52 -19.85
N ASN A 144 -6.14 11.56 -20.15
CA ASN A 144 -6.70 11.23 -21.46
C ASN A 144 -7.29 12.42 -22.23
N LYS A 145 -7.21 13.66 -21.72
CA LYS A 145 -7.64 14.86 -22.44
C LYS A 145 -6.57 15.95 -22.38
N GLN A 146 -6.14 16.37 -23.56
CA GLN A 146 -5.29 17.54 -23.79
C GLN A 146 -5.66 18.72 -22.90
N LEU A 147 -4.63 19.24 -22.23
CA LEU A 147 -4.37 20.62 -21.83
C LEU A 147 -5.56 21.60 -21.80
N HIS A 148 -5.95 22.01 -20.59
CA HIS A 148 -6.13 23.44 -20.25
C HIS A 148 -6.12 23.59 -18.71
N LEU A 149 -4.96 23.94 -18.17
CA LEU A 149 -4.76 24.32 -16.77
C LEU A 149 -4.86 25.85 -16.63
N PRO A 150 -5.52 26.40 -15.61
CA PRO A 150 -5.10 27.66 -15.01
C PRO A 150 -3.98 27.42 -13.98
N PRO A 151 -3.06 28.39 -13.80
CA PRO A 151 -1.78 28.18 -13.12
C PRO A 151 -1.94 28.20 -11.59
N VAL A 152 -1.11 27.38 -10.93
CA VAL A 152 -0.39 27.59 -9.64
C VAL A 152 -1.19 28.18 -8.46
N ILE A 153 -1.02 27.59 -7.25
CA ILE A 153 -1.60 27.92 -5.92
C ILE A 153 -2.75 26.91 -5.61
N THR A 154 -2.59 25.89 -4.75
CA THR A 154 -2.05 25.94 -3.39
C THR A 154 -1.50 24.57 -2.96
N LEU A 155 -0.17 24.41 -3.00
CA LEU A 155 0.57 23.45 -2.19
C LEU A 155 1.32 24.27 -1.15
N LYS A 156 0.74 24.42 0.05
CA LYS A 156 1.47 24.69 1.31
C LYS A 156 0.50 24.76 2.48
N HIS A 157 0.95 24.21 3.61
CA HIS A 157 0.30 24.06 4.92
C HIS A 157 -0.71 22.91 5.04
N ARG A 158 -0.49 21.85 5.82
CA ARG A 158 0.44 21.64 6.94
C ARG A 158 0.96 20.21 6.92
N ILE A 159 2.20 20.13 6.45
CA ILE A 159 3.16 19.05 6.63
C ILE A 159 3.20 18.74 8.13
N GLY A 160 2.57 17.63 8.52
CA GLY A 160 2.65 17.06 9.86
C GLY A 160 3.58 15.86 9.79
N LEU A 161 4.88 16.14 9.63
CA LEU A 161 5.91 15.12 9.54
C LEU A 161 5.84 14.21 10.77
N LYS A 162 5.51 12.94 10.56
CA LYS A 162 5.64 11.88 11.57
C LYS A 162 6.85 11.02 11.19
N LEU A 163 7.36 10.29 12.18
CA LEU A 163 8.61 9.53 12.17
C LEU A 163 8.83 8.61 10.95
N GLN A 164 7.77 8.22 10.23
CA GLN A 164 7.83 7.38 9.03
C GLN A 164 8.12 8.16 7.73
N ASP A 165 7.90 9.48 7.70
CA ASP A 165 8.25 10.33 6.56
C ASP A 165 9.77 10.43 6.36
N VAL A 166 10.54 10.21 7.44
CA VAL A 166 12.00 10.08 7.41
C VAL A 166 12.44 8.69 6.92
N LEU A 167 11.67 7.63 7.19
CA LEU A 167 11.96 6.30 6.65
C LEU A 167 11.62 6.18 5.16
N PHE A 168 10.55 6.85 4.70
CA PHE A 168 10.12 6.84 3.30
C PHE A 168 11.11 7.53 2.35
N LEU A 169 11.77 8.61 2.81
CA LEU A 169 12.81 9.31 2.03
C LEU A 169 14.14 8.54 1.93
N LEU A 170 14.31 7.44 2.66
CA LEU A 170 15.56 6.67 2.72
C LEU A 170 15.42 5.28 2.07
N SER A 171 14.25 4.96 1.50
CA SER A 171 13.95 3.66 0.88
C SER A 171 13.79 3.70 -0.65
N GLU A 172 14.08 4.84 -1.29
CA GLU A 172 14.33 4.92 -2.75
C GLU A 172 15.81 4.68 -3.07
#